data_AF-A0A917FCE1-F1
#
_entry.id   AF-A0A917FCE1-F1
#
_cell.length_a   1.000
_cell.length_b   1.000
_cell.length_c   1.000
_cell.angle_alpha   90.00
_cell.angle_beta   90.00
_cell.angle_gamma   90.00
#
_symmetry.space_group_name_H-M   'P 1'
#
loop_
_entity.id
_entity.type
_entity.pdbx_description
1 polymer ?
#
loop_
_entity_poly.entity_id
_entity_poly.type
_entity_poly.pdbx_seq_one_letter_code
_entity_poly.pdbx_strand_id
1 'polypeptide(L)' 'MNQGQDFLIRYGIHNFVSYNEQGNNPSFLIQKTAHHKMVQHAQKLIQGMYGETTDIRLA' A
#
# COMPACT_ATOMS: atom_id res chain seq x y z
N MET A 1 7.83 -15.76 0.88
CA MET A 1 8.31 -14.39 0.57
C MET A 1 7.08 -13.52 0.38
N ASN A 2 6.95 -12.44 1.15
CA ASN A 2 5.72 -11.66 1.24
C ASN A 2 5.71 -10.59 0.13
N GLN A 3 5.03 -10.85 -0.99
CA GLN A 3 5.12 -10.05 -2.22
C GLN A 3 4.74 -8.58 -2.00
N GLY A 4 3.76 -8.32 -1.13
CA GLY A 4 3.39 -6.95 -0.76
C GLY A 4 4.48 -6.24 0.02
N GLN A 5 5.19 -6.91 0.93
CA GLN A 5 6.26 -6.27 1.68
C GLN A 5 7.47 -5.92 0.81
N ASP A 6 7.83 -6.78 -0.15
CA ASP A 6 8.87 -6.48 -1.15
C ASP A 6 8.50 -5.27 -2.00
N PHE A 7 7.24 -5.18 -2.44
CA PHE A 7 6.71 -4.00 -3.13
C PHE A 7 6.89 -2.73 -2.31
N LEU A 8 6.50 -2.75 -1.03
CA LEU A 8 6.63 -1.57 -0.17
C LEU A 8 8.07 -1.09 -0.05
N ILE A 9 9.04 -2.02 0.03
CA ILE A 9 10.47 -1.71 0.10
C ILE A 9 10.96 -1.18 -1.25
N ARG A 10 10.62 -1.85 -2.36
CA ARG A 10 11.01 -1.49 -3.72
C ARG A 10 10.61 -0.07 -4.10
N TYR A 11 9.42 0.36 -3.67
CA TYR A 11 8.92 1.71 -3.92
C TYR A 11 9.19 2.70 -2.79
N GLY A 12 9.90 2.29 -1.73
CA GLY A 12 10.28 3.16 -0.61
C GLY A 12 9.10 3.67 0.23
N ILE A 13 7.94 3.00 0.15
CA ILE A 13 6.71 3.40 0.85
C ILE A 13 6.47 2.59 2.13
N HIS A 14 7.32 1.58 2.42
CA HIS A 14 7.24 0.74 3.63
C HIS A 14 7.30 1.52 4.95
N ASN A 15 7.75 2.78 4.94
CA ASN A 15 7.84 3.62 6.13
C ASN A 15 6.45 4.09 6.63
N PHE A 16 5.48 4.21 5.73
CA PHE A 16 4.16 4.76 6.05
C PHE A 16 3.00 3.96 5.44
N VAL A 17 3.32 2.86 4.75
CA VAL A 17 2.34 1.92 4.20
C VAL A 17 2.65 0.54 4.74
N SER A 18 1.63 -0.14 5.27
CA SER A 18 1.69 -1.53 5.71
C SER A 18 0.88 -2.40 4.77
N TYR A 19 1.40 -3.58 4.47
CA TYR A 19 0.72 -4.60 3.70
C TYR A 19 0.10 -5.62 4.66
N ASN A 20 -1.17 -5.95 4.43
CA ASN A 20 -1.84 -7.03 5.14
C ASN A 20 -2.56 -7.91 4.11
N GLU A 21 -2.31 -9.21 4.15
CA GLU A 21 -2.96 -10.18 3.27
C GLU A 21 -3.83 -11.07 4.14
N GLN A 22 -5.15 -10.94 4.02
CA GLN A 22 -6.09 -11.82 4.70
C GLN A 22 -6.71 -12.76 3.67
N GLY A 23 -6.13 -13.95 3.55
CA GLY A 23 -6.52 -14.93 2.53
C GLY A 23 -6.11 -14.45 1.14
N ASN A 24 -7.07 -14.33 0.22
CA ASN A 24 -6.80 -13.94 -1.17
C ASN A 24 -7.00 -12.43 -1.44
N ASN A 25 -7.22 -11.63 -0.39
CA ASN A 25 -7.51 -10.21 -0.50
C ASN A 25 -6.35 -9.38 0.06
N PRO A 26 -5.49 -8.81 -0.82
CA PRO A 26 -4.45 -7.88 -0.41
C PRO A 26 -5.08 -6.57 0.07
N SER A 27 -4.68 -6.12 1.25
CA SER A 27 -5.12 -4.86 1.85
C SER A 27 -3.91 -4.00 2.21
N PHE A 28 -3.99 -2.71 1.96
CA PHE A 28 -2.93 -1.75 2.26
C PHE A 28 -3.40 -0.72 3.27
N LEU A 29 -2.61 -0.50 4.30
CA LEU A 29 -2.87 0.50 5.33
C LEU A 29 -1.88 1.64 5.17
N ILE A 30 -2.37 2.84 4.84
CA ILE A 30 -1.57 4.05 4.75
C ILE A 30 -1.74 4.86 6.04
N GLN A 31 -0.65 5.19 6.72
CA GLN A 31 -0.70 6.01 7.92
C GLN A 31 -1.04 7.47 7.58
N LYS A 32 -2.03 8.09 8.26
CA LYS A 32 -2.40 9.52 8.06
C LYS A 32 -1.29 10.52 8.38
N THR A 33 -0.23 10.10 9.08
CA THR A 33 0.94 10.95 9.34
C THR A 33 1.74 11.24 8.06
N ALA A 34 1.52 10.46 6.98
CA ALA A 34 2.11 10.72 5.69
C ALA A 34 1.50 11.96 5.02
N HIS A 35 2.34 12.73 4.35
CA HIS A 35 1.89 13.91 3.61
C HIS A 35 0.89 13.52 2.51
N HIS A 36 -0.14 14.34 2.26
CA HIS A 36 -1.22 14.02 1.32
C HIS A 36 -0.71 13.63 -0.09
N LYS A 37 0.40 14.25 -0.54
CA LYS A 37 1.07 13.87 -1.80
C LYS A 37 1.64 12.44 -1.78
N MET A 38 2.20 12.01 -0.65
CA MET A 38 2.72 10.65 -0.47
C MET A 38 1.58 9.63 -0.44
N VAL A 39 0.47 9.98 0.23
CA VAL A 39 -0.75 9.15 0.24
C VAL A 39 -1.26 8.93 -1.19
N GLN A 40 -1.45 10.00 -1.96
CA GLN A 40 -1.90 9.89 -3.36
C GLN A 40 -0.91 9.12 -4.24
N HIS A 41 0.40 9.29 -4.00
CA HIS A 41 1.42 8.55 -4.73
C HIS A 41 1.36 7.05 -4.43
N ALA A 42 1.28 6.68 -3.15
CA ALA A 42 1.13 5.28 -2.73
C ALA A 42 -0.16 4.66 -3.27
N GLN A 43 -1.29 5.38 -3.23
CA GLN A 43 -2.54 4.92 -3.81
C GLN A 43 -2.40 4.59 -5.30
N LYS A 44 -1.81 5.49 -6.10
CA LYS A 44 -1.58 5.25 -7.53
C LYS A 44 -0.67 4.06 -7.79
N LEU A 45 0.39 3.89 -7.00
CA LEU A 45 1.30 2.74 -7.11
C LEU A 45 0.58 1.43 -6.80
N ILE A 46 -0.19 1.39 -5.72
CA ILE A 46 -0.94 0.19 -5.29
C ILE A 46 -1.99 -0.16 -6.35
N GLN A 47 -2.79 0.81 -6.79
CA GLN A 47 -3.82 0.60 -7.83
C GLN A 47 -3.21 0.15 -9.16
N GLY A 48 -2.04 0.68 -9.52
CA GLY A 48 -1.34 0.30 -10.76
C GLY A 48 -0.82 -1.14 -10.76
N MET A 49 -0.43 -1.69 -9.60
CA MET A 49 0.05 -3.07 -9.50
C MET A 49 -1.04 -4.08 -9.17
N TYR A 50 -1.88 -3.78 -8.19
CA TYR A 50 -2.85 -4.72 -7.61
C TYR A 50 -4.26 -4.55 -8.19
N GLY A 51 -4.49 -3.51 -8.99
CA GLY A 51 -5.77 -3.19 -9.61
C GLY A 51 -6.59 -2.19 -8.79
N GLU A 52 -7.53 -1.51 -9.46
CA GLU A 52 -8.38 -0.48 -8.86
C GLU A 52 -9.28 -0.98 -7.73
N THR A 53 -9.53 -2.30 -7.67
CA THR A 53 -10.37 -2.96 -6.65
C THR A 53 -9.63 -3.29 -5.36
N THR A 54 -8.36 -2.89 -5.23
CA THR A 54 -7.56 -3.17 -4.05
C THR A 54 -8.07 -2.40 -2.84
N ASP A 55 -8.17 -3.06 -1.68
CA ASP A 55 -8.59 -2.43 -0.43
C ASP A 55 -7.45 -1.54 0.10
N ILE A 56 -7.66 -0.22 0.06
CA ILE A 56 -6.71 0.77 0.59
C ILE A 56 -7.37 1.52 1.73
N ARG A 57 -6.84 1.36 2.94
CA ARG A 57 -7.33 2.00 4.16
C ARG A 57 -6.38 3.09 4.61
N LEU A 58 -6.96 4.15 5.15
CA LEU A 58 -6.24 5.26 5.78
C LEU A 58 -6.45 5.17 7.29
N ALA A 59 -5.37 4.90 8.04
CA ALA A 59 -5.38 4.88 9.50
C ALA A 59 -5.35 6.32 10.05
#